data_AF-A0A9P8C212-F1
#
_entry.id   AF-A0A9P8C212-F1
#
_cell.length_a   1.000
_cell.length_b   1.000
_cell.length_c   1.000
_cell.angle_alpha   90.00
_cell.angle_beta   90.00
_cell.angle_gamma   90.00
#
_symmetry.space_group_name_H-M   'P 1'
#
loop_
_entity.id
_entity.type
_entity.pdbx_description
1 polymer ?
#
loop_
_entity_poly.entity_id
_entity_poly.type
_entity_poly.pdbx_seq_one_letter_code
_entity_poly.pdbx_strand_id
1 'polypeptide(L)'
;QRLAPPYELVFYPRVHNKIPEGFEGKSGNKQGRAPVLVDGDVAVSECGVITEYLTETCYPTQALGSKANPQLRGNIRTVIHAAEDTFMVHTLA
;
A
#
# COMPACT_ATOMS: atom_id res chain seq x y z
N GLN A 1 -12.11 -13.34 1.40
CA GLN A 1 -11.69 -13.74 0.04
C GLN A 1 -10.51 -12.85 -0.35
N ARG A 2 -9.39 -13.42 -0.79
CA ARG A 2 -8.14 -12.67 -1.05
C ARG A 2 -8.27 -11.98 -2.40
N LEU A 3 -8.32 -10.64 -2.40
CA LEU A 3 -8.50 -9.77 -3.57
C LEU A 3 -7.14 -9.32 -4.10
N ALA A 4 -6.28 -10.24 -4.53
CA ALA A 4 -5.02 -9.85 -5.19
C ALA A 4 -4.88 -10.52 -6.56
N PRO A 5 -4.56 -9.76 -7.62
CA PRO A 5 -4.08 -10.35 -8.88
C PRO A 5 -2.78 -11.13 -8.64
N PRO A 6 -2.30 -11.95 -9.60
CA PRO A 6 -0.97 -12.55 -9.50
C PRO A 6 0.10 -11.49 -9.28
N TYR A 7 0.93 -11.65 -8.25
CA TYR A 7 2.02 -10.74 -7.92
C TYR A 7 3.27 -11.52 -7.52
N GLU A 8 4.44 -10.91 -7.76
CA GLU A 8 5.71 -11.40 -7.21
C GLU A 8 5.96 -10.74 -5.85
N LEU A 9 6.29 -11.54 -4.84
CA LEU A 9 6.67 -11.04 -3.53
C LEU A 9 8.18 -10.95 -3.42
N VAL A 10 8.72 -9.74 -3.49
CA VAL A 10 10.15 -9.50 -3.29
C VAL A 10 10.43 -9.12 -1.84
N PHE A 11 11.19 -9.96 -1.14
CA PHE A 11 11.57 -9.71 0.25
C PHE A 11 12.88 -8.92 0.34
N TYR A 12 12.85 -7.86 1.15
CA TYR A 12 14.00 -7.02 1.45
C TYR A 12 14.31 -7.10 2.95
N PRO A 13 15.07 -8.11 3.41
CA PRO A 13 15.41 -8.25 4.82
C PRO A 13 16.26 -7.07 5.28
N ARG A 14 15.94 -6.53 6.46
CA ARG A 14 16.74 -5.47 7.08
C ARG A 14 18.11 -6.03 7.49
N VAL A 15 19.16 -5.24 7.26
CA VAL A 15 20.52 -5.54 7.71
C VAL A 15 20.88 -4.53 8.80
N HIS A 16 21.14 -4.99 10.03
CA HIS A 16 21.37 -4.12 11.20
C HIS A 16 20.25 -3.08 11.42
N ASN A 17 18.99 -3.49 11.30
CA ASN A 17 17.79 -2.63 11.34
C ASN A 17 17.71 -1.54 10.25
N LYS A 18 18.65 -1.53 9.31
CA LYS A 18 18.66 -0.63 8.16
C LYS A 18 18.08 -1.30 6.93
N ILE A 19 17.59 -0.46 6.03
CA ILE A 19 17.12 -0.85 4.70
C ILE A 19 18.32 -1.41 3.92
N PRO A 20 18.19 -2.53 3.20
CA PRO A 20 19.29 -3.09 2.44
C PRO A 20 19.73 -2.13 1.32
N GLU A 21 21.03 -2.14 1.02
CA GLU A 21 21.61 -1.35 -0.05
C GLU A 21 20.94 -1.69 -1.40
N GLY A 22 20.56 -0.65 -2.15
CA GLY A 22 19.89 -0.80 -3.45
C GLY A 22 18.36 -1.02 -3.39
N PHE A 23 17.73 -0.99 -2.20
CA PHE A 23 16.26 -1.05 -2.09
C PHE A 23 15.57 0.07 -2.89
N GLU A 24 16.05 1.31 -2.78
CA GLU A 24 15.43 2.46 -3.45
C GLU A 24 15.46 2.32 -4.98
N GLY A 25 16.58 1.82 -5.52
CA GLY A 25 16.73 1.58 -6.96
C GLY A 25 15.85 0.45 -7.49
N LYS A 26 15.64 -0.61 -6.70
CA LYS A 26 14.83 -1.77 -7.11
C LYS A 26 13.32 -1.58 -6.87
N SER A 27 12.95 -0.84 -5.83
CA SER A 27 11.55 -0.58 -5.48
C SER A 27 10.97 0.64 -6.19
N GLY A 28 11.82 1.50 -6.77
CA GLY A 28 11.40 2.80 -7.30
C GLY A 28 10.98 3.80 -6.23
N ASN A 29 11.01 3.42 -4.93
CA ASN A 29 10.62 4.27 -3.82
C ASN A 29 11.84 5.00 -3.23
N LYS A 30 11.85 6.33 -3.32
CA LYS A 30 12.87 7.20 -2.74
C LYS A 30 12.79 7.35 -1.21
N GLN A 31 11.70 6.89 -0.59
CA GLN A 31 11.51 7.00 0.86
C GLN A 31 12.21 5.86 1.63
N GLY A 32 12.68 4.82 0.92
CA GLY A 32 13.37 3.69 1.53
C GLY A 32 12.46 2.80 2.40
N ARG A 33 11.15 2.96 2.36
CA ARG A 33 10.21 2.23 3.23
C ARG A 33 9.47 1.16 2.45
N ALA A 34 9.29 0.01 3.07
CA ALA A 34 8.40 -1.05 2.62
C ALA A 34 7.11 -1.02 3.46
N PRO A 35 5.96 -1.50 2.93
CA PRO A 35 5.77 -2.11 1.62
C PRO A 35 5.74 -1.09 0.46
N VAL A 36 6.10 -1.55 -0.74
CA VAL A 36 5.99 -0.82 -2.02
C VAL A 36 5.39 -1.76 -3.06
N LEU A 37 4.40 -1.29 -3.81
CA LEU A 37 3.85 -1.96 -4.98
C LEU A 37 4.47 -1.35 -6.24
N VAL A 38 4.96 -2.19 -7.14
CA VAL A 38 5.46 -1.76 -8.47
C VAL A 38 4.58 -2.42 -9.53
N ASP A 39 3.94 -1.59 -10.37
CA ASP A 39 3.12 -2.00 -11.51
C ASP A 39 3.60 -1.28 -12.77
N GLY A 40 4.43 -1.96 -13.57
CA GLY A 40 5.13 -1.36 -14.71
C GLY A 40 6.01 -0.19 -14.28
N ASP A 41 5.71 1.00 -14.80
CA ASP A 41 6.41 2.25 -14.48
C ASP A 41 5.85 2.97 -13.23
N VAL A 42 4.81 2.42 -12.61
CA VAL A 42 4.15 3.02 -11.44
C VAL A 42 4.66 2.37 -10.16
N ALA A 43 5.20 3.18 -9.25
CA ALA A 43 5.55 2.77 -7.90
C ALA A 43 4.61 3.43 -6.88
N VAL A 44 3.94 2.62 -6.07
CA VAL A 44 3.00 3.07 -5.03
C VAL A 44 3.53 2.64 -3.67
N SER A 45 3.64 3.61 -2.76
CA SER A 45 4.10 3.42 -1.38
C SER A 45 2.99 3.83 -0.41
N GLU A 46 3.12 3.46 0.86
CA GLU A 46 2.09 3.57 1.91
C GLU A 46 0.95 2.54 1.74
N CYS A 47 0.64 1.79 2.80
CA CYS A 47 -0.24 0.62 2.72
C CYS A 47 -1.71 0.98 2.41
N GLY A 48 -2.20 2.12 2.91
CA GLY A 48 -3.53 2.65 2.56
C GLY A 48 -3.61 3.04 1.09
N VAL A 49 -2.59 3.72 0.57
CA VAL A 49 -2.52 4.10 -0.85
C VAL A 49 -2.42 2.87 -1.76
N ILE A 50 -1.61 1.87 -1.39
CA ILE A 50 -1.53 0.58 -2.10
C ILE A 50 -2.91 -0.10 -2.13
N THR A 51 -3.64 -0.08 -1.02
CA THR A 51 -4.97 -0.68 -0.91
C THR A 51 -5.97 0.04 -1.81
N GLU A 52 -5.97 1.37 -1.83
CA GLU A 52 -6.80 2.16 -2.74
C GLU A 52 -6.47 1.87 -4.19
N TYR A 53 -5.19 1.88 -4.54
CA TYR A 53 -4.71 1.61 -5.90
C TYR A 53 -5.22 0.26 -6.41
N LEU A 54 -4.96 -0.83 -5.69
CA LEU A 54 -5.38 -2.17 -6.09
C LEU A 54 -6.90 -2.28 -6.22
N THR A 55 -7.63 -1.61 -5.34
CA THR A 55 -9.09 -1.62 -5.35
C THR A 55 -9.64 -0.88 -6.58
N GLU A 56 -9.05 0.26 -6.94
CA GLU A 56 -9.48 1.05 -8.09
C GLU A 56 -9.05 0.43 -9.44
N THR A 57 -7.86 -0.20 -9.52
CA THR A 57 -7.32 -0.76 -10.77
C THR A 57 -7.79 -2.18 -11.03
N CYS A 58 -7.75 -3.06 -10.02
CA CYS A 58 -8.04 -4.48 -10.19
C CYS A 58 -9.51 -4.83 -9.93
N TYR A 59 -10.22 -4.00 -9.15
CA TYR A 59 -11.60 -4.28 -8.72
C TYR A 59 -12.55 -3.08 -8.92
N PRO A 60 -12.62 -2.48 -10.11
CA PRO A 60 -13.38 -1.25 -10.35
C PRO A 60 -14.88 -1.38 -10.02
N THR A 61 -15.44 -2.59 -10.12
CA THR A 61 -16.85 -2.89 -9.79
C THR A 61 -17.09 -3.13 -8.30
N GLN A 62 -16.05 -3.43 -7.53
CA GLN A 62 -16.08 -3.64 -6.08
C GLN A 62 -15.35 -2.53 -5.33
N ALA A 63 -15.03 -1.43 -6.03
CA ALA A 63 -14.20 -0.38 -5.49
C ALA A 63 -14.77 0.13 -4.17
N LEU A 64 -13.92 0.20 -3.14
CA LEU A 64 -14.20 0.69 -1.79
C LEU A 64 -14.86 2.07 -1.87
N GLY A 65 -16.19 2.09 -1.90
CA GLY A 65 -16.96 3.27 -2.25
C GLY A 65 -16.65 3.75 -3.67
N SER A 66 -17.25 3.09 -4.67
CA SER A 66 -17.14 3.48 -6.09
C SER A 66 -17.21 5.00 -6.28
N LYS A 67 -16.67 5.52 -7.40
CA LYS A 67 -16.78 6.94 -7.79
C LYS A 67 -18.20 7.51 -7.68
N ALA A 68 -19.23 6.66 -7.68
CA ALA A 68 -20.64 7.03 -7.54
C ALA A 68 -21.05 7.48 -6.12
N ASN A 69 -20.29 7.17 -5.06
CA ASN A 69 -20.64 7.60 -3.69
C ASN A 69 -19.44 8.22 -2.94
N PRO A 70 -19.22 9.55 -3.11
CA PRO A 70 -18.13 10.27 -2.47
C PRO A 70 -18.14 10.21 -0.93
N GLN A 71 -19.34 10.16 -0.32
CA GLN A 71 -19.48 10.15 1.14
C GLN A 71 -18.99 8.82 1.73
N LEU A 72 -19.40 7.71 1.13
CA LEU A 72 -18.94 6.38 1.55
C LEU A 72 -17.43 6.24 1.39
N ARG A 73 -16.88 6.73 0.27
CA ARG A 73 -15.43 6.74 0.04
C ARG A 73 -14.68 7.55 1.10
N GLY A 74 -15.21 8.72 1.46
CA GLY A 74 -14.66 9.54 2.55
C GLY A 74 -14.63 8.81 3.89
N ASN A 75 -15.71 8.13 4.25
CA ASN A 75 -15.79 7.36 5.49
C ASN A 75 -14.78 6.20 5.54
N ILE A 76 -14.63 5.47 4.43
CA ILE A 76 -13.65 4.38 4.32
C ILE A 76 -12.22 4.91 4.48
N ARG A 77 -11.90 6.02 3.81
CA ARG A 77 -10.59 6.69 3.93
C ARG A 77 -10.27 7.10 5.35
N THR A 78 -11.24 7.67 6.05
CA THR A 78 -11.07 8.02 7.47
C THR A 78 -10.69 6.80 8.31
N VAL A 79 -11.30 5.64 8.05
CA VAL A 79 -10.96 4.39 8.76
C VAL A 79 -9.56 3.89 8.38
N ILE A 80 -9.18 3.97 7.10
CA ILE A 80 -7.84 3.58 6.64
C ILE A 80 -6.77 4.46 7.28
N HIS A 81 -6.92 5.79 7.23
CA HIS A 81 -5.95 6.70 7.85
C HIS A 81 -5.89 6.53 9.38
N ALA A 82 -7.04 6.33 10.04
CA ALA A 82 -7.07 6.02 11.46
C ALA A 82 -6.33 4.71 11.78
N ALA A 83 -6.43 3.69 10.90
CA ALA A 83 -5.68 2.45 11.02
C ALA A 83 -4.15 2.69 10.97
N GLU A 84 -3.69 3.48 10.01
CA GLU A 84 -2.28 3.81 9.81
C GLU A 84 -1.71 4.62 10.99
N ASP A 85 -2.40 5.68 11.39
CA ASP A 85 -1.89 6.63 12.39
C ASP A 85 -2.12 6.19 13.83
N THR A 86 -3.14 5.38 14.11
CA THR A 86 -3.53 5.03 15.49
C THR A 86 -3.14 3.61 15.85
N PHE A 87 -3.37 2.64 14.96
CA PHE A 87 -3.25 1.23 15.32
C PHE A 87 -1.91 0.63 14.86
N MET A 88 -1.38 1.05 13.71
CA MET A 88 -0.11 0.56 13.17
C MET A 88 1.11 1.10 13.93
N VAL A 89 0.99 2.23 14.62
CA VAL A 89 2.11 2.79 15.42
C VAL A 89 2.40 1.89 16.63
N HIS A 90 1.42 1.14 17.12
CA HIS A 90 1.58 0.21 18.24
C HIS A 90 2.15 -1.16 17.85
N THR A 91 2.32 -1.45 16.55
CA THR A 91 2.91 -2.71 16.07
C THR A 91 4.41 -2.60 15.75
N LEU A 92 5.02 -1.43 16.00
CA LEU A 92 6.45 -1.15 15.83
C LEU A 92 7.28 -1.41 17.11
N ALA A 93 6.72 -2.12 18.11
CA ALA A 93 7.40 -2.49 19.36
C ALA A 93 8.28 -3.74 19.21
#